data_AF-A0A1X4GA92-F1
#
_entry.id   AF-A0A1X4GA92-F1
#
_cell.length_a   1.000
_cell.length_b   1.000
_cell.length_c   1.000
_cell.angle_alpha   90.00
_cell.angle_beta   90.00
_cell.angle_gamma   90.00
#
_symmetry.space_group_name_H-M   'P 1'
#
loop_
_entity.id
_entity.type
_entity.pdbx_description
1 polymer ?
#
loop_
_entity_poly.entity_id
_entity_poly.type
_entity_poly.pdbx_seq_one_letter_code
_entity_poly.pdbx_strand_id
1 'polypeptide(L)'
;MPKPYSVDLRNRVIVAWAAQEGSQRQLADRFKVSLSFVRNLVRRYRETGQVEPKQCGGYEKPIIEGQYLNMIKAWIDEKNDLLLSELCDRLREKTGINVSITTMHRALQKLGLRRKKNSKCQ
;
A
#
# COMPACT_ATOMS: atom_id res chain seq x y z
N MET A 1 -11.87 -2.03 -1.47
CA MET A 1 -12.10 -3.38 -0.90
C MET A 1 -13.21 -3.29 0.14
N PRO A 2 -14.12 -4.28 0.21
CA PRO A 2 -15.19 -4.28 1.22
C PRO A 2 -14.61 -4.35 2.63
N LYS A 3 -15.32 -3.74 3.59
CA LYS A 3 -14.90 -3.69 5.00
C LYS A 3 -14.85 -5.12 5.57
N PRO A 4 -13.77 -5.50 6.27
CA PRO A 4 -13.71 -6.80 6.92
C PRO A 4 -14.78 -6.90 8.02
N TYR A 5 -15.25 -8.12 8.30
CA TYR A 5 -16.08 -8.41 9.47
C TYR A 5 -15.42 -7.93 10.77
N SER A 6 -16.21 -7.69 11.82
CA SER A 6 -15.67 -7.27 13.12
C SER A 6 -14.73 -8.32 13.71
N VAL A 7 -13.76 -7.87 14.51
CA VAL A 7 -12.86 -8.76 15.25
C VAL A 7 -13.64 -9.62 16.24
N ASP A 8 -14.65 -9.04 16.88
CA ASP A 8 -15.56 -9.76 17.77
C ASP A 8 -16.23 -10.98 17.09
N LEU A 9 -16.80 -10.80 15.89
CA LEU A 9 -17.43 -11.90 15.16
C LEU A 9 -16.42 -13.00 14.83
N ARG A 10 -15.21 -12.61 14.41
CA ARG A 10 -14.13 -13.56 14.13
C ARG A 10 -13.71 -14.33 15.38
N ASN A 11 -13.58 -13.64 16.52
CA ASN A 11 -13.24 -14.27 17.80
C ASN A 11 -14.29 -15.30 18.19
N ARG A 12 -15.58 -14.94 18.13
CA ARG A 12 -16.66 -15.89 18.46
C ARG A 12 -16.67 -17.13 17.58
N VAL A 13 -16.41 -16.97 16.27
CA VAL A 13 -16.28 -18.11 15.35
C VAL A 13 -15.10 -19.01 15.70
N ILE A 14 -13.94 -18.43 16.05
CA ILE A 14 -12.74 -19.18 16.43
C ILE A 14 -12.92 -19.90 17.77
N VAL A 15 -13.54 -19.27 18.76
CA VAL A 15 -13.84 -19.89 20.05
C VAL A 15 -14.77 -21.09 19.87
N ALA A 16 -15.87 -20.92 19.13
CA ALA A 16 -16.81 -22.01 18.86
C ALA A 16 -16.16 -23.17 18.05
N TRP A 17 -15.26 -22.83 17.13
CA TRP A 17 -14.48 -23.81 16.39
C TRP A 17 -13.48 -24.57 17.28
N ALA A 18 -12.77 -23.87 18.17
CA ALA A 18 -11.81 -24.46 19.10
C ALA A 18 -12.51 -25.37 20.13
N ALA A 19 -13.72 -25.00 20.55
CA ALA A 19 -14.58 -25.81 21.42
C ALA A 19 -15.26 -27.00 20.72
N GLN A 20 -15.00 -27.21 19.42
CA GLN A 20 -15.58 -28.28 18.60
C GLN A 20 -17.12 -28.32 18.63
N GLU A 21 -17.77 -27.15 18.73
CA GLU A 21 -19.23 -27.02 18.83
C GLU A 21 -19.99 -27.45 17.55
N GLY A 22 -19.26 -27.81 16.49
CA GLY A 22 -19.82 -28.37 15.27
C GLY A 22 -18.88 -28.28 14.06
N SER A 23 -19.38 -28.72 12.93
CA SER A 23 -18.72 -28.57 11.63
C SER A 23 -18.63 -27.10 11.20
N GLN A 24 -17.69 -26.78 10.32
CA GLN A 24 -17.57 -25.41 9.77
C GLN A 24 -18.86 -24.90 9.11
N ARG A 25 -19.69 -25.81 8.58
CA ARG A 25 -20.98 -25.48 7.98
C ARG A 25 -22.01 -25.07 9.03
N GLN A 26 -22.11 -25.84 10.12
CA GLN A 26 -22.97 -25.50 11.25
C GLN A 26 -22.56 -24.18 11.90
N LEU A 27 -21.25 -23.90 12.02
CA LEU A 27 -20.75 -22.62 12.51
C LEU A 27 -21.14 -21.47 11.58
N ALA A 28 -21.04 -21.66 10.26
CA ALA A 28 -21.46 -20.66 9.27
C ALA A 28 -22.95 -20.32 9.42
N ASP A 29 -23.80 -21.33 9.55
CA ASP A 29 -25.25 -21.17 9.71
C ASP A 29 -25.62 -20.50 11.05
N ARG A 30 -24.90 -20.83 12.14
CA ARG A 30 -25.09 -20.24 13.47
C ARG A 30 -24.72 -18.76 13.50
N PHE A 31 -23.58 -18.40 12.93
CA PHE A 31 -23.09 -17.03 12.91
C PHE A 31 -23.62 -16.20 11.74
N LYS A 32 -24.48 -16.78 10.89
CA LYS A 32 -25.07 -16.13 9.69
C LYS A 32 -24.00 -15.56 8.75
N VAL A 33 -22.92 -16.31 8.57
CA VAL A 33 -21.79 -15.96 7.70
C VAL A 33 -21.61 -17.00 6.62
N SER A 34 -20.85 -16.69 5.58
CA SER A 34 -20.56 -17.66 4.53
C SER A 34 -19.63 -18.78 5.03
N LEU A 35 -19.79 -19.99 4.49
CA LEU A 35 -18.86 -21.10 4.74
C LEU A 35 -17.42 -20.75 4.35
N SER A 36 -17.25 -19.99 3.26
CA SER A 36 -15.94 -19.52 2.80
C SER A 36 -15.26 -18.62 3.83
N PHE A 37 -16.02 -17.77 4.53
CA PHE A 37 -15.49 -16.92 5.59
C PHE A 37 -14.96 -17.77 6.76
N VAL A 38 -15.75 -18.73 7.26
CA VAL A 38 -15.34 -19.61 8.37
C VAL A 38 -14.11 -20.43 7.99
N ARG A 39 -14.11 -21.03 6.79
CA ARG A 39 -12.98 -21.83 6.30
C ARG A 39 -11.69 -21.02 6.21
N ASN A 40 -11.76 -19.83 5.62
CA ASN A 40 -10.60 -18.95 5.48
C ASN A 40 -10.11 -18.43 6.83
N LEU A 41 -11.03 -18.13 7.75
CA LEU A 41 -10.70 -17.68 9.09
C LEU A 41 -9.97 -18.77 9.89
N VAL A 42 -10.51 -19.99 9.90
CA VAL A 42 -9.88 -21.15 10.57
C VAL A 42 -8.52 -21.48 9.97
N ARG A 43 -8.41 -21.47 8.63
CA ARG A 43 -7.12 -21.69 7.94
C ARG A 43 -6.08 -20.68 8.41
N ARG A 44 -6.42 -19.39 8.37
CA ARG A 44 -5.51 -18.33 8.80
C ARG A 44 -5.15 -18.44 10.29
N TYR A 45 -6.11 -18.78 11.13
CA TYR A 45 -5.87 -18.97 12.56
C TYR A 45 -4.89 -20.11 12.81
N ARG A 46 -4.97 -21.22 12.06
CA ARG A 46 -3.98 -22.31 12.13
C ARG A 46 -2.59 -21.89 11.66
N GLU A 47 -2.50 -21.05 10.64
CA GLU A 47 -1.22 -20.60 10.07
C GLU A 47 -0.52 -19.52 10.92
N THR A 48 -1.28 -18.65 11.58
CA THR A 48 -0.75 -17.42 12.21
C THR A 48 -1.09 -17.26 13.69
N GLY A 49 -2.06 -18.01 14.22
CA GLY A 49 -2.62 -17.81 15.57
C GLY A 49 -3.44 -16.52 15.73
N GLN A 50 -3.59 -15.71 14.68
CA GLN A 50 -4.22 -14.39 14.78
C GLN A 50 -5.64 -14.36 14.22
N VAL A 51 -6.51 -13.65 14.93
CA VAL A 51 -7.93 -13.47 14.58
C VAL A 51 -8.20 -12.12 13.89
N GLU A 52 -7.29 -11.15 14.05
CA GLU A 52 -7.41 -9.81 13.46
C GLU A 52 -7.39 -9.86 11.93
N PRO A 53 -8.18 -9.05 11.19
CA PRO A 53 -8.06 -9.00 9.73
C PRO A 53 -6.63 -8.67 9.30
N LYS A 54 -6.23 -9.16 8.12
CA LYS A 54 -5.02 -8.63 7.47
C LYS A 54 -5.18 -7.11 7.33
N GLN A 55 -4.10 -6.37 7.53
CA GLN A 55 -4.08 -4.93 7.29
C GLN A 55 -4.57 -4.67 5.86
N CYS A 56 -5.74 -4.05 5.75
CA CYS A 56 -6.32 -3.67 4.49
C CYS A 56 -5.67 -2.37 4.04
N GLY A 57 -4.69 -2.48 3.15
CA GLY A 57 -4.01 -1.33 2.58
C GLY A 57 -2.56 -1.22 3.01
N GLY A 58 -1.92 -0.23 2.42
CA GLY A 58 -0.48 -0.12 2.31
C GLY A 58 -0.20 0.19 0.85
N TYR A 59 0.13 1.45 0.57
CA TYR A 59 0.84 1.74 -0.67
C TYR A 59 2.27 1.23 -0.44
N GLU A 60 2.86 0.59 -1.44
CA GLU A 60 4.31 0.42 -1.45
C GLU A 60 4.94 1.80 -1.26
N LYS A 61 5.90 1.90 -0.34
CA LYS A 61 6.60 3.15 -0.10
C LYS A 61 7.20 3.61 -1.42
N PRO A 62 6.94 4.84 -1.89
CA PRO A 62 7.50 5.27 -3.16
C PRO A 62 9.03 5.26 -3.10
N ILE A 63 9.63 4.88 -4.22
CA ILE A 63 11.09 4.72 -4.38
C ILE A 63 11.83 6.03 -4.06
N ILE A 64 11.20 7.18 -4.35
CA ILE A 64 11.74 8.51 -4.10
C ILE A 64 11.13 9.06 -2.80
N GLU A 65 11.80 8.79 -1.68
CA GLU A 65 11.46 9.33 -0.36
C GLU A 65 12.71 9.79 0.41
N GLY A 66 12.51 10.69 1.38
CA GLY A 66 13.55 11.15 2.31
C GLY A 66 14.73 11.81 1.60
N GLN A 67 15.91 11.20 1.71
CA GLN A 67 17.17 11.74 1.19
C GLN A 67 17.13 12.03 -0.32
N TYR A 68 16.49 11.16 -1.10
CA TYR A 68 16.40 11.32 -2.56
C TYR A 68 15.54 12.51 -2.93
N LEU A 69 14.47 12.74 -2.17
CA LEU A 69 13.56 13.87 -2.36
C LEU A 69 14.24 15.21 -2.02
N ASN A 70 15.08 15.23 -0.97
CA ASN A 70 15.90 16.41 -0.63
C ASN A 70 16.98 16.69 -1.69
N MET A 71 17.64 15.66 -2.23
CA MET A 71 18.61 15.80 -3.31
C MET A 71 17.96 16.39 -4.58
N ILE A 72 16.80 15.86 -4.98
CA ILE A 72 16.06 16.40 -6.13
C ILE A 72 15.66 17.85 -5.90
N LYS A 73 15.24 18.21 -4.67
CA LYS A 73 14.92 19.60 -4.32
C LYS A 73 16.13 20.52 -4.48
N ALA A 74 17.29 20.12 -3.97
CA ALA A 74 18.52 20.90 -4.10
C ALA A 74 18.92 21.13 -5.56
N TRP A 75 18.78 20.12 -6.43
CA TRP A 75 19.06 20.28 -7.86
C TRP A 75 18.13 21.25 -8.57
N ILE A 76 16.86 21.31 -8.15
CA ILE A 76 15.87 22.24 -8.72
C ILE A 76 16.10 23.65 -8.22
N ASP A 77 16.46 23.82 -6.95
CA ASP A 77 16.80 25.13 -6.37
C ASP A 77 18.08 25.70 -7.01
N GLU A 78 19.04 24.84 -7.39
CA GLU A 78 20.26 25.24 -8.10
C GLU A 78 20.03 25.50 -9.60
N LYS A 79 19.19 24.69 -10.27
CA LYS A 79 18.83 24.84 -11.69
C LYS A 79 17.36 24.52 -11.93
N ASN A 80 16.57 25.57 -12.16
CA ASN A 80 15.12 25.49 -12.35
C ASN A 80 14.69 24.95 -13.74
N ASP A 81 15.59 24.85 -14.72
CA ASP A 81 15.27 24.47 -16.10
C ASP A 81 15.46 22.97 -16.42
N LEU A 82 15.65 22.11 -15.40
CA LEU A 82 15.89 20.68 -15.64
C LEU A 82 14.63 19.97 -16.13
N LEU A 83 14.80 19.18 -17.19
CA LEU A 83 13.77 18.29 -17.70
C LEU A 83 13.59 17.07 -16.79
N LEU A 84 12.38 16.49 -16.78
CA LEU A 84 12.08 15.30 -15.97
C LEU A 84 12.97 14.10 -16.33
N SER A 85 13.31 13.94 -17.60
CA SER A 85 14.22 12.88 -18.07
C SER A 85 15.63 13.07 -17.51
N GLU A 86 16.13 14.31 -17.51
CA GLU A 86 17.46 14.63 -16.97
C GLU A 86 17.53 14.39 -15.46
N LEU A 87 16.43 14.64 -14.73
CA LEU A 87 16.34 14.31 -13.31
C LEU A 87 16.37 12.79 -13.07
N CYS A 88 15.72 12.00 -13.93
CA CYS A 88 15.79 10.53 -13.86
C CYS A 88 17.22 10.04 -14.11
N ASP A 89 17.89 10.57 -15.14
CA ASP A 89 19.25 10.17 -15.49
C ASP A 89 20.24 10.56 -14.40
N ARG A 90 20.16 11.77 -13.86
CA ARG A 90 21.00 12.19 -12.71
C ARG A 90 20.75 11.37 -11.46
N LEU A 91 19.50 11.00 -11.18
CA LEU A 91 19.20 10.13 -10.05
C LEU A 91 19.86 8.77 -10.26
N ARG A 92 19.76 8.20 -11.47
CA ARG A 92 20.42 6.95 -11.82
C ARG A 92 21.94 7.03 -11.69
N GLU A 93 22.57 8.11 -12.14
CA GLU A 93 24.02 8.31 -12.02
C GLU A 93 24.50 8.41 -10.57
N LYS A 94 23.74 9.11 -9.71
CA LYS A 94 24.15 9.37 -8.32
C LYS A 94 23.84 8.23 -7.37
N THR A 95 22.72 7.52 -7.59
CA THR A 95 22.19 6.55 -6.63
C THR A 95 22.05 5.15 -7.21
N GLY A 96 22.24 4.98 -8.52
CA GLY A 96 22.04 3.70 -9.23
C GLY A 96 20.57 3.32 -9.42
N ILE A 97 19.62 4.14 -8.97
CA ILE A 97 18.20 3.82 -8.98
C ILE A 97 17.58 4.33 -10.29
N ASN A 98 17.04 3.41 -11.08
CA ASN A 98 16.27 3.76 -12.27
C ASN A 98 14.80 4.00 -11.89
N VAL A 99 14.29 5.20 -12.20
CA VAL A 99 12.89 5.59 -11.94
C VAL A 99 12.21 6.05 -13.22
N SER A 100 10.94 5.71 -13.38
CA SER A 100 10.15 6.21 -14.50
C SER A 100 9.91 7.73 -14.38
N ILE A 101 9.69 8.40 -15.52
CA ILE A 101 9.29 9.80 -15.58
C ILE A 101 8.03 10.05 -14.72
N THR A 102 7.08 9.11 -14.70
CA THR A 102 5.86 9.18 -13.89
C THR A 102 6.16 9.15 -12.38
N THR A 103 7.16 8.37 -11.96
CA THR A 103 7.62 8.30 -10.57
C THR A 103 8.30 9.60 -10.16
N MET A 104 9.15 10.14 -11.03
CA MET A 104 9.79 11.44 -10.84
C MET A 104 8.76 12.57 -10.74
N HIS A 105 7.78 12.60 -11.65
CA HIS A 105 6.69 13.59 -11.61
C HIS A 105 5.88 13.53 -10.30
N ARG A 106 5.55 12.33 -9.80
CA ARG A 106 4.88 12.16 -8.50
C ARG A 106 5.74 12.67 -7.34
N ALA A 107 7.06 12.49 -7.39
CA ALA A 107 7.97 13.01 -6.38
C ALA A 107 8.02 14.55 -6.40
N LEU A 108 8.01 15.17 -7.58
CA LEU A 108 7.93 16.64 -7.69
C LEU A 108 6.58 17.19 -7.22
N GLN A 109 5.48 16.49 -7.48
CA GLN A 109 4.17 16.84 -6.94
C GLN A 109 4.16 16.81 -5.40
N LYS A 110 4.83 15.82 -4.78
CA LYS A 110 5.01 15.77 -3.31
C LYS A 110 5.80 16.96 -2.78
N LEU A 111 6.76 17.47 -3.54
CA LEU A 111 7.55 18.67 -3.22
C LEU A 111 6.77 19.99 -3.37
N GLY A 112 5.52 19.94 -3.83
CA GLY A 112 4.71 21.15 -4.08
C GLY A 112 5.16 21.95 -5.31
N LEU A 113 6.14 21.45 -6.06
CA LEU A 113 6.68 22.07 -7.26
C LEU A 113 5.75 21.78 -8.43
N ARG A 114 4.69 22.57 -8.55
CA ARG A 114 3.85 22.59 -9.75
C ARG A 114 4.57 23.43 -10.80
N ARG A 115 5.00 22.80 -11.89
CA ARG A 115 5.55 23.52 -13.05
C ARG A 115 4.57 24.62 -13.46
N LYS A 116 5.01 25.87 -13.40
CA LYS A 116 4.25 26.99 -13.97
C LYS A 116 4.16 26.76 -15.47
N LYS A 117 2.93 26.62 -15.98
CA LYS A 117 2.67 26.36 -17.40
C LYS A 117 2.92 27.66 -18.18
N ASN A 118 4.15 27.89 -18.62
CA ASN A 118 4.41 28.90 -19.64
C ASN A 118 4.11 28.26 -21.00
N SER A 119 2.91 28.50 -21.50
CA SER A 119 2.57 28.23 -22.90
C SER A 119 3.37 29.19 -23.78
N LYS A 120 4.47 28.71 -24.34
CA LYS A 120 4.87 29.15 -25.67
C LYS A 120 4.66 27.96 -26.61
N CYS A 121 3.54 27.99 -27.30
CA CYS A 121 3.40 27.30 -28.57
C CYS A 121 4.37 28.00 -29.54
N GLN A 122 5.29 27.23 -30.11
CA GLN A 122 5.91 27.51 -31.40
C GLN A 122 5.64 26.30 -32.28
#